data_AF-A0A1G1F5Q8-F1
#
_entry.id   AF-A0A1G1F5Q8-F1
#
_cell.length_a   1.000
_cell.length_b   1.000
_cell.length_c   1.000
_cell.angle_alpha   90.00
_cell.angle_beta   90.00
_cell.angle_gamma   90.00
#
_symmetry.space_group_name_H-M   'P 1'
#
loop_
_entity.id
_entity.type
_entity.pdbx_description
1 polymer ?
#
loop_
_entity_poly.entity_id
_entity_poly.type
_entity_poly.pdbx_seq_one_letter_code
_entity_poly.pdbx_strand_id
1 'polypeptide(L)'
;MEADLLWSKNDSRQELAKWLNWDEAKAYAKACNEQKYLGYSDWRLPAKSELRNLFKNSDAYRELFLNEPKKIKQVVSNYKGGGESSFWTCETRFDSYAWKSYFPSGKELCVDPQVSTTGTSIRLVRDL
;
A
#
# COMPACT_ATOMS: atom_id res chain seq x y z
N MET A 1 21.60 8.36 -9.74
CA MET A 1 21.47 9.36 -8.66
C MET A 1 20.00 9.75 -8.59
N GLU A 2 19.21 9.01 -7.82
CA GLU A 2 17.77 9.27 -7.66
C GLU A 2 17.55 10.19 -6.45
N ALA A 3 17.43 11.49 -6.78
CA ALA A 3 16.76 12.58 -6.05
C ALA A 3 17.31 13.08 -4.69
N ASP A 4 18.14 14.14 -4.74
CA ASP A 4 18.42 15.11 -3.65
C ASP A 4 17.19 16.00 -3.31
N LEU A 5 15.99 15.43 -3.19
CA LEU A 5 14.78 16.19 -2.90
C LEU A 5 14.35 16.00 -1.45
N LEU A 6 14.30 17.10 -0.70
CA LEU A 6 13.73 17.15 0.63
C LEU A 6 12.23 17.49 0.54
N TRP A 7 11.39 16.67 1.17
CA TRP A 7 9.94 16.87 1.24
C TRP A 7 9.54 17.28 2.66
N SER A 8 8.61 18.22 2.79
CA SER A 8 8.02 18.51 4.10
C SER A 8 7.17 17.33 4.56
N LYS A 9 7.34 16.91 5.83
CA LYS A 9 6.60 15.77 6.38
C LYS A 9 5.09 16.00 6.41
N ASN A 10 4.69 17.21 6.80
CA ASN A 10 3.29 17.63 6.78
C ASN A 10 3.01 18.42 5.50
N ASP A 11 1.81 18.22 4.95
CA ASP A 11 1.30 19.02 3.83
C ASP A 11 0.55 20.28 4.30
N SER A 12 0.22 21.18 3.36
CA SER A 12 -0.48 22.42 3.68
C SER A 12 -1.90 22.21 4.23
N ARG A 13 -2.53 21.07 3.98
CA ARG A 13 -3.86 20.74 4.53
C ARG A 13 -3.76 20.36 5.99
N GLN A 14 -2.72 19.64 6.38
CA GLN A 14 -2.46 19.29 7.78
C GLN A 14 -2.12 20.54 8.60
N GLU A 15 -1.32 21.45 8.03
CA GLU A 15 -0.93 22.70 8.72
C GLU A 15 -2.06 23.74 8.78
N LEU A 16 -2.84 23.90 7.71
CA LEU A 16 -3.84 24.97 7.60
C LEU A 16 -5.29 24.50 7.78
N ALA A 17 -5.52 23.19 7.97
CA ALA A 17 -6.83 22.55 8.02
C ALA A 17 -7.75 22.86 6.81
N LYS A 18 -7.17 23.26 5.66
CA LYS A 18 -7.91 23.65 4.45
C LYS A 18 -7.27 23.12 3.18
N TRP A 19 -8.08 22.99 2.13
CA TRP A 19 -7.60 22.74 0.78
C TRP A 19 -7.17 24.06 0.14
N LEU A 20 -6.04 24.04 -0.57
CA LEU A 20 -5.54 25.19 -1.31
C LEU A 20 -5.88 25.04 -2.79
N ASN A 21 -6.34 26.12 -3.41
CA ASN A 21 -6.29 26.23 -4.87
C ASN A 21 -4.86 26.52 -5.36
N TRP A 22 -4.68 26.61 -6.68
CA TRP A 22 -3.37 26.83 -7.29
C TRP A 22 -2.68 28.12 -6.85
N ASP A 23 -3.43 29.23 -6.77
CA ASP A 23 -2.86 30.52 -6.39
C ASP A 23 -2.51 30.56 -4.89
N GLU A 24 -3.36 29.96 -4.06
CA GLU A 24 -3.08 29.77 -2.63
C GLU A 24 -1.86 28.88 -2.40
N ALA A 25 -1.66 27.83 -3.19
CA ALA A 25 -0.49 26.95 -3.08
C ALA A 25 0.83 27.70 -3.40
N LYS A 26 0.82 28.58 -4.41
CA LYS A 26 1.97 29.45 -4.70
C LYS A 26 2.23 30.45 -3.56
N ALA A 27 1.16 31.06 -3.02
CA ALA A 27 1.26 31.98 -1.89
C ALA A 27 1.81 31.28 -0.64
N TYR A 28 1.36 30.05 -0.37
CA TYR A 28 1.85 29.22 0.73
C TYR A 28 3.35 28.97 0.63
N ALA A 29 3.85 28.52 -0.53
CA ALA A 29 5.29 28.30 -0.72
C ALA A 29 6.11 29.59 -0.49
N LYS A 30 5.62 30.73 -0.97
CA LYS A 30 6.26 32.03 -0.73
C LYS A 30 6.29 32.38 0.77
N ALA A 31 5.16 32.23 1.46
CA ALA A 31 5.05 32.50 2.89
C ALA A 31 5.98 31.59 3.72
N CYS A 32 6.07 30.31 3.37
CA CYS A 32 7.02 29.37 3.98
C CYS A 32 8.47 29.86 3.82
N ASN A 33 8.83 30.38 2.66
CA ASN A 33 10.20 30.87 2.41
C ASN A 33 10.52 32.15 3.17
N GLU A 34 9.58 33.09 3.22
CA GLU A 34 9.71 34.33 4.00
C GLU A 34 9.90 34.03 5.50
N GLN A 35 9.22 32.99 6.00
CA GLN A 35 9.27 32.58 7.40
C GLN A 35 10.42 31.61 7.73
N LYS A 36 11.24 31.22 6.74
CA LYS A 36 12.26 30.17 6.88
C LYS A 36 11.67 28.88 7.46
N TYR A 37 10.55 28.42 6.89
CA TYR A 37 9.84 27.23 7.34
C TYR A 37 10.79 26.01 7.42
N LEU A 38 10.77 25.32 8.57
CA LEU A 38 11.68 24.22 8.90
C LEU A 38 13.18 24.58 8.77
N GLY A 39 13.54 25.86 8.85
CA GLY A 39 14.91 26.37 8.71
C GLY A 39 15.34 26.65 7.27
N TYR A 40 14.47 26.43 6.28
CA TYR A 40 14.77 26.57 4.86
C TYR A 40 13.93 27.67 4.21
N SER A 41 14.47 28.31 3.17
CA SER A 41 13.83 29.44 2.47
C SER A 41 13.72 29.25 0.96
N ASP A 42 13.87 28.01 0.48
CA ASP A 42 13.91 27.61 -0.92
C ASP A 42 12.84 26.53 -1.26
N TRP A 43 11.76 26.47 -0.48
CA TRP A 43 10.60 25.64 -0.76
C TRP A 43 9.93 26.05 -2.07
N ARG A 44 9.53 25.06 -2.86
CA ARG A 44 8.80 25.25 -4.12
C ARG A 44 7.72 24.20 -4.31
N LEU A 45 6.80 24.47 -5.23
CA LEU A 45 5.88 23.44 -5.68
C LEU A 45 6.64 22.34 -6.45
N PRO A 46 6.28 21.06 -6.26
CA PRO A 46 6.92 19.97 -6.97
C PRO A 46 6.53 19.94 -8.45
N ALA A 47 7.44 19.48 -9.31
CA ALA A 47 7.16 19.22 -10.70
C ALA A 47 6.31 17.94 -10.86
N LYS A 48 5.62 17.83 -12.00
CA LYS A 48 4.77 16.66 -12.31
C LYS A 48 5.55 15.34 -12.29
N SER A 49 6.79 15.33 -12.77
CA SER A 49 7.67 14.15 -12.75
C SER A 49 8.09 13.75 -11.33
N GLU A 50 8.37 14.73 -10.47
CA GLU A 50 8.78 14.51 -9.08
C GLU A 50 7.65 13.86 -8.28
N LEU A 51 6.41 14.37 -8.40
CA LEU A 51 5.24 13.75 -7.77
C LEU A 51 4.95 12.34 -8.30
N ARG A 52 5.11 12.11 -9.62
CA ARG A 52 4.92 10.77 -10.19
C ARG A 52 5.94 9.77 -9.64
N ASN A 53 7.19 10.18 -9.51
CA ASN A 53 8.23 9.34 -8.93
C ASN A 53 7.95 9.06 -7.44
N LEU A 54 7.52 10.09 -6.70
CA LEU A 54 7.10 9.95 -5.31
C LEU A 54 5.99 8.91 -5.15
N PHE A 55 4.97 8.93 -6.01
CA PHE A 55 3.84 8.00 -5.97
C PHE A 55 4.13 6.63 -6.58
N LYS A 56 5.17 6.49 -7.41
CA LYS A 56 5.56 5.20 -7.98
C LYS A 56 5.95 4.19 -6.89
N ASN A 57 6.55 4.67 -5.80
CA ASN A 57 6.81 3.87 -4.61
C ASN A 57 5.74 4.13 -3.55
N SER A 58 4.57 3.52 -3.74
CA SER A 58 3.40 3.71 -2.89
C SER A 58 3.65 3.30 -1.43
N ASP A 59 4.50 2.31 -1.18
CA ASP A 59 4.88 1.89 0.17
C ASP A 59 5.73 2.96 0.87
N ALA A 60 6.72 3.55 0.18
CA ALA A 60 7.52 4.64 0.74
C ALA A 60 6.68 5.88 1.01
N TYR A 61 5.76 6.24 0.11
CA TYR A 61 4.84 7.37 0.34
C TYR A 61 3.95 7.14 1.57
N ARG A 62 3.39 5.94 1.72
CA ARG A 62 2.57 5.55 2.86
C ARG A 62 3.33 5.62 4.18
N GLU A 63 4.55 5.09 4.20
CA GLU A 63 5.43 5.10 5.36
C GLU A 63 5.82 6.53 5.78
N LEU A 64 6.20 7.37 4.82
CA LEU A 64 6.73 8.70 5.10
C LEU A 64 5.65 9.73 5.44
N PHE A 65 4.51 9.70 4.75
CA PHE A 65 3.51 10.78 4.80
C PHE A 65 2.15 10.38 5.37
N LEU A 66 1.77 9.11 5.33
CA LEU A 66 0.45 8.67 5.79
C LEU A 66 0.46 8.02 7.18
N ASN A 67 1.65 7.79 7.77
CA ASN A 67 1.80 7.04 9.03
C ASN A 67 1.01 5.70 9.02
N GLU A 68 0.78 5.14 7.83
CA GLU A 68 0.08 3.87 7.72
C GLU A 68 1.01 2.75 8.21
N PRO A 69 0.50 1.77 8.98
CA PRO A 69 1.31 0.65 9.39
C PRO A 69 1.86 -0.05 8.14
N LYS A 70 3.17 -0.35 8.15
CA LYS A 70 3.77 -1.17 7.10
C LYS A 70 2.92 -2.41 6.94
N LYS A 71 2.44 -2.67 5.71
CA LYS A 71 1.78 -3.95 5.42
C LYS A 71 2.68 -5.06 5.93
N ILE A 72 2.13 -5.92 6.77
CA ILE A 72 2.85 -7.08 7.30
C ILE A 72 3.38 -7.82 6.07
N LYS A 73 4.71 -7.87 5.93
CA LYS A 73 5.35 -8.55 4.81
C LYS A 73 4.95 -10.01 4.90
N GLN A 74 4.13 -10.47 3.96
CA GLN A 74 3.91 -11.89 3.76
C GLN A 74 5.24 -12.48 3.29
N VAL A 75 5.98 -13.11 4.21
CA VAL A 75 7.25 -13.75 3.91
C VAL A 75 6.95 -15.09 3.26
N VAL A 76 7.43 -15.28 2.03
CA VAL A 76 7.45 -16.59 1.39
C VAL A 76 8.78 -17.25 1.73
N SER A 77 8.75 -18.51 2.16
CA SER A 77 9.98 -19.30 2.32
C SER A 77 10.69 -19.45 0.96
N ASN A 78 11.96 -19.86 0.97
CA ASN A 78 12.82 -20.02 -0.23
C ASN A 78 12.40 -21.17 -1.16
N TYR A 79 11.10 -21.29 -1.43
CA TYR A 79 10.52 -22.28 -2.32
C TYR A 79 10.69 -21.87 -3.78
N LYS A 80 11.00 -22.85 -4.65
CA LYS A 80 11.13 -22.63 -6.10
C LYS A 80 9.79 -22.13 -6.67
N GLY A 81 9.84 -21.18 -7.61
CA GLY A 81 8.64 -20.67 -8.28
C GLY A 81 7.84 -21.79 -8.98
N GLY A 82 6.52 -21.77 -8.80
CA GLY A 82 5.58 -22.79 -9.29
C GLY A 82 4.48 -23.07 -8.27
N GLY A 83 3.32 -23.55 -8.71
CA GLY A 83 2.20 -23.91 -7.84
C GLY A 83 0.84 -23.72 -8.50
N GLU A 84 -0.18 -24.30 -7.87
CA GLU A 84 -1.57 -24.17 -8.28
C GLU A 84 -2.15 -22.79 -7.94
N SER A 85 -3.29 -22.46 -8.55
CA SER A 85 -4.02 -21.21 -8.28
C SER A 85 -5.30 -21.41 -7.47
N SER A 86 -5.56 -22.63 -7.00
CA SER A 86 -6.70 -22.96 -6.13
C SER A 86 -6.21 -23.52 -4.79
N PHE A 87 -6.74 -22.97 -3.70
CA PHE A 87 -6.30 -23.30 -2.33
C PHE A 87 -7.47 -23.55 -1.38
N TRP A 88 -7.40 -24.61 -0.58
CA TRP A 88 -8.28 -24.81 0.56
C TRP A 88 -7.96 -23.85 1.71
N THR A 89 -8.99 -23.46 2.47
CA THR A 89 -8.85 -22.74 3.75
C THR A 89 -9.13 -23.68 4.91
N CYS A 90 -8.81 -23.25 6.14
CA CYS A 90 -9.14 -23.98 7.36
C CYS A 90 -10.59 -23.79 7.82
N GLU A 91 -11.38 -22.98 7.11
CA GLU A 91 -12.74 -22.64 7.50
C GLU A 91 -13.74 -23.67 6.99
N THR A 92 -14.70 -23.99 7.84
CA THR A 92 -15.83 -24.86 7.51
C THR A 92 -17.14 -24.09 7.60
N ARG A 93 -18.15 -24.58 6.88
CA ARG A 93 -19.54 -24.17 7.04
C ARG A 93 -20.35 -25.37 7.49
N PHE A 94 -21.08 -25.21 8.60
CA PHE A 94 -21.90 -26.26 9.22
C PHE A 94 -21.14 -27.58 9.47
N ASP A 95 -19.82 -27.49 9.73
CA ASP A 95 -18.91 -28.61 9.99
C ASP A 95 -18.87 -29.71 8.91
N SER A 96 -19.44 -29.45 7.74
CA SER A 96 -19.64 -30.43 6.66
C SER A 96 -19.16 -29.92 5.30
N TYR A 97 -19.03 -28.60 5.14
CA TYR A 97 -18.52 -27.99 3.92
C TYR A 97 -17.21 -27.25 4.21
N ALA A 98 -16.27 -27.31 3.28
CA ALA A 98 -15.00 -26.60 3.35
C ALA A 98 -14.91 -25.50 2.29
N TRP A 99 -14.12 -24.47 2.57
CA TRP A 99 -13.93 -23.34 1.69
C TRP A 99 -12.65 -23.46 0.86
N LYS A 100 -12.73 -23.07 -0.42
CA LYS A 100 -11.57 -22.90 -1.31
C LYS A 100 -11.63 -21.60 -2.09
N SER A 101 -10.46 -21.03 -2.37
CA SER A 101 -10.31 -19.74 -3.08
C SER A 101 -9.46 -19.88 -4.35
N TYR A 102 -9.74 -19.04 -5.36
CA TYR A 102 -9.10 -19.07 -6.68
C TYR A 102 -8.37 -17.77 -7.03
N PHE A 103 -7.07 -17.86 -7.24
CA PHE A 103 -6.26 -16.79 -7.82
C PHE A 103 -6.35 -16.77 -9.35
N PRO A 104 -6.37 -15.60 -10.02
CA PRO A 104 -6.29 -14.23 -9.47
C PRO A 104 -7.65 -13.65 -9.05
N SER A 105 -8.75 -14.35 -9.32
CA SER A 105 -10.10 -13.80 -9.16
C SER A 105 -10.52 -13.48 -7.72
N GLY A 106 -9.91 -14.13 -6.72
CA GLY A 106 -10.33 -14.06 -5.32
C GLY A 106 -11.68 -14.73 -5.05
N LYS A 107 -12.25 -15.48 -6.02
CA LYS A 107 -13.54 -16.15 -5.86
C LYS A 107 -13.43 -17.26 -4.83
N GLU A 108 -14.40 -17.33 -3.91
CA GLU A 108 -14.50 -18.35 -2.87
C GLU A 108 -15.67 -19.29 -3.16
N LEU A 109 -15.46 -20.59 -2.93
CA LEU A 109 -16.47 -21.63 -3.06
C LEU A 109 -16.52 -22.48 -1.79
N CYS A 110 -17.73 -22.70 -1.30
CA CYS A 110 -18.04 -23.61 -0.19
C CYS A 110 -18.55 -24.92 -0.79
N VAL A 111 -17.83 -26.03 -0.56
CA VAL A 111 -18.13 -27.33 -1.19
C VAL A 111 -18.04 -28.46 -0.17
N ASP A 112 -18.76 -29.55 -0.43
CA ASP A 112 -18.57 -30.79 0.32
C ASP A 112 -17.20 -31.38 -0.05
N PRO A 113 -16.27 -31.53 0.91
CA PRO A 113 -14.92 -31.99 0.63
C PRO A 113 -14.87 -33.47 0.22
N GLN A 114 -15.87 -34.29 0.56
CA GLN A 114 -15.92 -35.71 0.20
C GLN A 114 -16.38 -35.91 -1.26
N VAL A 115 -17.18 -34.97 -1.78
CA VAL A 115 -17.77 -35.05 -3.12
C VAL A 115 -17.03 -34.15 -4.13
N SER A 116 -16.19 -33.21 -3.67
CA SER A 116 -15.47 -32.29 -4.56
C SER A 116 -14.49 -33.04 -5.47
N THR A 117 -14.78 -33.02 -6.78
CA THR A 117 -13.91 -33.63 -7.80
C THR A 117 -12.81 -32.69 -8.30
N THR A 118 -12.88 -31.41 -7.96
CA THR A 118 -11.87 -30.42 -8.36
C THR A 118 -10.69 -30.50 -7.40
N GLY A 119 -9.60 -31.14 -7.83
CA GLY A 119 -8.33 -31.10 -7.12
C GLY A 119 -7.96 -29.65 -6.78
N THR A 120 -7.70 -29.40 -5.50
CA THR A 120 -7.39 -28.07 -4.96
C THR A 120 -6.20 -28.25 -4.03
N SER A 121 -5.23 -27.35 -4.13
CA SER A 121 -3.97 -27.45 -3.38
C SER A 121 -4.09 -26.79 -2.00
N ILE A 122 -3.00 -26.83 -1.21
CA ILE A 122 -2.90 -26.12 0.07
C ILE A 122 -1.63 -25.28 0.06
N ARG A 123 -1.74 -24.05 0.56
CA ARG A 123 -0.58 -23.22 0.91
C ARG A 123 -0.58 -23.00 2.42
N LEU A 124 0.43 -23.53 3.09
CA LEU A 124 0.56 -23.42 4.54
C LEU A 124 0.99 -22.00 4.94
N VAL A 125 0.45 -21.52 6.06
CA VAL A 125 0.83 -20.27 6.71
C VAL A 125 1.21 -20.57 8.16
N ARG A 126 2.12 -19.78 8.72
CA ARG A 126 2.50 -19.81 10.13
C ARG A 126 2.78 -18.40 10.61
N ASP A 127 2.62 -18.18 11.90
CA ASP A 127 3.03 -16.95 12.55
C ASP A 127 4.57 -16.86 12.65
N LEU A 128 5.07 -15.63 12.69
CA LEU A 128 6.49 -15.31 12.88
C LEU A 128 6.74 -14.81 14.31
#